data_AF-A0A2M7ZJU3-F1
#
_entry.id   AF-A0A2M7ZJU3-F1
#
_cell.length_a   1.000
_cell.length_b   1.000
_cell.length_c   1.000
_cell.angle_alpha   90.00
_cell.angle_beta   90.00
_cell.angle_gamma   90.00
#
_symmetry.space_group_name_H-M   'P 1'
#
loop_
_entity.id
_entity.type
_entity.pdbx_description
1 polymer ?
#
loop_
_entity_poly.entity_id
_entity_poly.type
_entity_poly.pdbx_seq_one_letter_code
_entity_poly.pdbx_strand_id
1 'polypeptide(L)'
;MFYHLPCGQFNANCLYFTIGVLAYNLLQLLKLIGLSEEYHTKTVKTLRYQLIKLAGKVVTHARYRILQIAAPLKNIELYSKAYYRIRYGPLPISY
;
A
#
# COMPACT_ATOMS: atom_id res chain seq x y z
N MET A 1 32.54 6.55 1.40
CA MET A 1 31.40 5.61 1.43
C MET A 1 30.27 6.20 2.30
N PHE A 2 29.67 7.33 1.90
CA PHE A 2 28.51 7.95 2.58
C PHE A 2 27.59 8.75 1.61
N TYR A 3 27.73 8.57 0.29
CA TYR A 3 27.11 9.44 -0.72
C TYR A 3 25.60 9.20 -0.97
N HIS A 4 24.94 8.40 -0.13
CA HIS A 4 23.52 8.03 -0.28
C HIS A 4 22.68 8.28 0.96
N LEU A 5 23.20 9.06 1.92
CA LEU A 5 22.41 9.48 3.08
C LEU A 5 21.54 10.68 2.68
N PRO A 6 20.24 10.71 3.03
CA PRO A 6 19.36 11.80 2.67
C PRO A 6 19.76 13.14 3.30
N CYS A 7 20.51 13.13 4.41
CA CYS A 7 21.07 14.34 5.01
C CYS A 7 22.42 14.07 5.73
N GLY A 8 23.10 15.12 6.20
CA GLY A 8 24.34 15.00 6.96
C GLY A 8 24.15 14.61 8.45
N GLN A 9 22.91 14.49 8.92
CA GLN A 9 22.61 14.23 10.33
C GLN A 9 22.35 12.74 10.59
N PHE A 10 23.19 12.13 11.43
CA PHE A 10 23.09 10.69 11.74
C PHE A 10 21.70 10.29 12.27
N ASN A 11 21.17 11.01 13.26
CA ASN A 11 19.89 10.69 13.87
C ASN A 11 18.72 10.80 12.89
N ALA A 12 18.72 11.82 12.02
CA ALA A 12 17.69 12.00 11.01
C ALA A 12 17.73 10.88 9.95
N ASN A 13 18.93 10.48 9.53
CA ASN A 13 19.09 9.34 8.62
C ASN A 13 18.66 8.01 9.26
N CYS A 14 18.99 7.79 10.54
CA CYS A 14 18.55 6.62 11.29
C CYS A 14 17.02 6.51 11.26
N LEU A 15 16.32 7.59 11.64
CA LEU A 15 14.86 7.64 11.62
C LEU A 15 14.29 7.40 10.20
N TYR A 16 14.90 8.01 9.18
CA TYR A 16 14.49 7.81 7.79
C TYR A 16 14.53 6.33 7.38
N PHE A 17 15.62 5.62 7.70
CA PHE A 17 15.72 4.19 7.41
C PHE A 17 14.78 3.34 8.26
N THR A 18 14.60 3.68 9.55
CA THR A 18 13.64 2.98 10.41
C THR A 18 12.23 3.04 9.84
N ILE A 19 11.77 4.21 9.40
CA ILE A 19 10.47 4.37 8.73
C ILE A 19 10.43 3.55 7.44
N GLY A 20 11.51 3.55 6.65
CA GLY A 20 11.62 2.74 5.43
C GLY A 20 11.47 1.24 5.69
N VAL A 21 12.11 0.72 6.73
CA VAL A 21 12.01 -0.69 7.14
C VAL A 21 10.60 -1.01 7.63
N LEU A 22 9.99 -0.15 8.45
CA LEU A 22 8.61 -0.33 8.90
C LEU A 22 7.62 -0.36 7.71
N ALA A 23 7.75 0.58 6.78
CA ALA A 23 6.92 0.63 5.58
C ALA A 23 7.09 -0.62 4.70
N TYR A 24 8.32 -1.11 4.55
CA TYR A 24 8.61 -2.35 3.83
C TYR A 24 7.94 -3.56 4.48
N ASN A 25 8.09 -3.71 5.80
CA ASN A 25 7.50 -4.81 6.56
C ASN A 25 5.97 -4.79 6.48
N LEU A 26 5.34 -3.62 6.60
CA LEU A 26 3.90 -3.46 6.44
C LEU A 26 3.42 -3.84 5.03
N LEU A 27 4.16 -3.47 3.99
CA LEU A 27 3.83 -3.88 2.62
C LEU A 27 3.97 -5.40 2.45
N GLN A 28 5.00 -6.01 3.05
CA GLN A 28 5.19 -7.45 2.99
C GLN A 28 4.06 -8.19 3.72
N LEU A 29 3.62 -7.67 4.87
CA LEU A 29 2.45 -8.18 5.59
C LEU A 29 1.17 -8.08 4.74
N LEU A 30 0.95 -6.93 4.08
CA LEU A 30 -0.17 -6.73 3.15
C LEU A 30 -0.16 -7.75 2.02
N LYS A 31 1.02 -8.05 1.46
CA LYS A 31 1.15 -9.09 0.42
C LYS A 31 0.72 -10.44 0.94
N LEU A 32 1.30 -10.87 2.06
CA LEU A 32 1.12 -12.22 2.61
C LEU A 32 -0.32 -12.49 3.09
N ILE A 33 -0.95 -11.51 3.74
CA ILE A 33 -2.27 -11.71 4.38
C ILE A 33 -3.40 -11.17 3.50
N GLY A 34 -3.16 -10.06 2.80
CA GLY A 34 -4.20 -9.36 2.03
C GLY A 34 -4.29 -9.81 0.58
N LEU A 35 -3.17 -10.01 -0.10
CA LEU A 35 -3.13 -10.22 -1.55
C LEU A 35 -3.04 -11.71 -1.91
N SER A 36 -3.29 -12.06 -3.18
CA SER A 36 -3.03 -13.41 -3.68
C SER A 36 -1.54 -13.60 -4.00
N GLU A 37 -1.10 -14.85 -4.07
CA GLU A 37 0.32 -15.22 -4.29
C GLU A 37 0.94 -14.57 -5.54
N GLU A 38 0.16 -14.37 -6.60
CA GLU A 38 0.58 -13.66 -7.82
C GLU A 38 1.14 -12.24 -7.56
N TYR A 39 0.77 -11.62 -6.44
CA TYR A 39 1.19 -10.27 -6.06
C TYR A 39 2.38 -10.25 -5.10
N HIS A 40 2.83 -11.41 -4.58
CA HIS A 40 3.98 -11.48 -3.68
C HIS A 40 5.28 -11.02 -4.36
N THR A 41 5.43 -11.34 -5.65
CA THR A 41 6.57 -10.96 -6.49
C THR A 41 6.51 -9.51 -6.99
N LYS A 42 5.39 -8.80 -6.82
CA LYS A 42 5.25 -7.41 -7.28
C LYS A 42 6.12 -6.48 -6.44
N THR A 43 6.74 -5.51 -7.10
CA THR A 43 7.61 -4.54 -6.42
C THR A 43 6.81 -3.56 -5.58
N VAL A 44 7.45 -2.98 -4.56
CA VAL A 44 6.90 -1.89 -3.73
C VAL A 44 6.37 -0.75 -4.61
N LYS A 45 7.14 -0.36 -5.63
CA LYS A 45 6.77 0.71 -6.56
C LYS A 45 5.43 0.43 -7.25
N THR A 46 5.23 -0.78 -7.75
CA THR A 46 4.01 -1.17 -8.45
C THR A 46 2.81 -1.17 -7.52
N LEU A 47 2.90 -1.81 -6.35
CA LEU A 47 1.79 -1.88 -5.40
C LEU A 47 1.43 -0.50 -4.84
N ARG A 48 2.43 0.33 -4.51
CA ARG A 48 2.20 1.71 -4.08
C ARG A 48 1.44 2.51 -5.15
N TYR A 49 1.86 2.40 -6.41
CA TYR A 49 1.22 3.11 -7.50
C TYR A 49 -0.23 2.66 -7.71
N GLN A 50 -0.48 1.35 -7.66
CA GLN A 50 -1.84 0.80 -7.76
C GLN A 50 -2.74 1.30 -6.61
N LEU A 51 -2.23 1.29 -5.37
CA LEU A 51 -2.97 1.71 -4.19
C LEU A 51 -3.29 3.21 -4.21
N ILE A 52 -2.33 4.07 -4.61
CA ILE A 52 -2.58 5.52 -4.75
C ILE A 52 -3.65 5.78 -5.81
N LYS A 53 -3.68 5.03 -6.91
CA LYS A 53 -4.70 5.18 -7.96
C LYS A 53 -6.11 4.77 -7.54
N LEU A 54 -6.25 4.03 -6.43
CA LEU A 54 -7.58 3.73 -5.86
C LEU A 54 -8.23 4.97 -5.29
N ALA A 55 -7.43 5.94 -4.81
CA ALA A 55 -7.95 7.21 -4.36
C ALA A 55 -8.65 7.90 -5.53
N GLY A 56 -9.99 7.95 -5.46
CA GLY A 56 -10.80 8.65 -6.44
C GLY A 56 -10.96 10.11 -6.08
N LYS A 57 -11.34 10.91 -7.08
CA LYS A 57 -11.76 12.29 -6.89
C LYS A 57 -13.28 12.34 -6.72
N VAL A 58 -13.75 12.90 -5.62
CA VAL A 58 -15.18 13.22 -5.46
C VAL A 58 -15.45 14.56 -6.14
N VAL A 59 -16.31 14.55 -7.15
CA VAL A 59 -16.79 15.74 -7.85
C VAL A 59 -18.24 15.97 -7.48
N THR A 60 -18.54 17.18 -7.03
CA THR A 60 -19.90 17.57 -6.66
C THR A 60 -20.44 18.53 -7.71
N HIS A 61 -21.54 18.15 -8.33
CA HIS A 61 -22.38 19.02 -9.17
C HIS A 61 -23.65 19.37 -8.40
N ALA A 62 -24.40 20.38 -8.87
CA ALA A 62 -25.59 20.89 -8.18
C ALA A 62 -26.64 19.81 -7.81
N ARG A 63 -26.69 18.68 -8.54
CA ARG A 63 -27.63 17.58 -8.30
C ARG A 63 -26.99 16.20 -8.10
N TYR A 64 -25.67 16.08 -8.24
CA TYR A 64 -24.99 14.78 -8.27
C TYR A 64 -23.65 14.82 -7.53
N ARG A 65 -23.31 13.71 -6.88
CA ARG A 65 -21.95 13.44 -6.38
C ARG A 65 -21.38 12.27 -7.16
N ILE A 66 -20.26 12.50 -7.82
CA ILE A 66 -19.62 11.52 -8.70
C ILE A 66 -18.24 11.19 -8.11
N LEU A 67 -17.95 9.90 -7.93
CA LEU A 67 -16.63 9.42 -7.56
C LEU A 67 -15.89 8.96 -8.82
N GLN A 68 -14.86 9.70 -9.21
CA GLN A 68 -14.01 9.37 -10.35
C GLN A 68 -12.78 8.60 -9.88
N ILE A 69 -12.67 7.32 -10.25
CA ILE A 69 -11.55 6.45 -9.84
C ILE A 69 -10.67 6.16 -11.07
N ALA A 70 -9.36 6.41 -10.95
CA ALA A 70 -8.40 6.21 -12.03
C ALA A 70 -7.83 4.78 -12.08
N ALA A 71 -8.11 3.97 -11.05
CA ALA A 71 -7.72 2.56 -11.00
C ALA A 71 -8.65 1.69 -11.86
N PRO A 72 -8.11 0.65 -12.51
CA PRO A 72 -8.94 -0.35 -13.17
C PRO A 72 -9.78 -1.12 -12.15
N LEU A 73 -10.96 -1.59 -12.57
CA LEU A 73 -11.89 -2.34 -11.70
C LEU A 73 -11.21 -3.52 -10.99
N LYS A 74 -10.36 -4.27 -11.71
CA LYS A 74 -9.56 -5.38 -11.15
C LYS A 74 -8.76 -4.98 -9.90
N ASN A 75 -8.18 -3.78 -9.89
CA ASN A 75 -7.42 -3.31 -8.73
C ASN A 75 -8.37 -2.96 -7.58
N ILE A 76 -9.51 -2.32 -7.87
CA ILE A 76 -10.51 -2.00 -6.84
C ILE A 76 -10.98 -3.28 -6.15
N GLU A 77 -11.31 -4.32 -6.92
CA GLU A 77 -11.71 -5.62 -6.39
C GLU A 77 -10.60 -6.29 -5.58
N LEU A 78 -9.36 -6.29 -6.10
CA LEU A 78 -8.20 -6.87 -5.43
C LEU A 78 -8.00 -6.25 -4.04
N TYR A 79 -7.95 -4.92 -3.96
CA TYR A 79 -7.68 -4.22 -2.70
C TYR A 79 -8.88 -4.21 -1.77
N SER A 80 -10.11 -4.26 -2.29
CA SER A 80 -11.32 -4.50 -1.49
C SER A 80 -11.27 -5.87 -0.81
N LYS A 81 -10.96 -6.93 -1.57
CA LYS A 81 -10.78 -8.29 -1.00
C LYS A 81 -9.65 -8.32 0.03
N ALA A 82 -8.53 -7.65 -0.24
CA ALA A 82 -7.42 -7.55 0.70
C ALA A 82 -7.84 -6.87 2.01
N TYR A 83 -8.60 -5.77 1.92
CA TYR A 83 -9.14 -5.08 3.09
C TYR A 83 -10.04 -6.01 3.93
N TYR A 84 -10.96 -6.72 3.30
CA TYR A 84 -11.84 -7.65 4.01
C TYR A 84 -11.08 -8.82 4.64
N ARG A 85 -10.05 -9.37 3.97
CA ARG A 85 -9.17 -10.40 4.55
C ARG A 85 -8.43 -9.90 5.78
N ILE A 86 -7.88 -8.69 5.75
CA ILE A 86 -7.16 -8.12 6.90
C ILE A 86 -8.11 -7.80 8.05
N ARG A 87 -9.33 -7.34 7.75
CA ARG A 87 -10.30 -6.91 8.77
C ARG A 87 -11.05 -8.07 9.42
N TYR A 88 -11.35 -9.13 8.66
CA TYR A 88 -12.24 -10.20 9.09
C TYR A 88 -11.65 -11.60 8.93
N GLY A 89 -10.52 -11.76 8.25
CA GLY A 89 -9.83 -13.03 8.24
C GLY A 89 -9.32 -13.34 9.64
N PRO A 90 -9.39 -14.60 10.12
CA PRO A 90 -8.51 -14.98 11.21
C PRO A 90 -7.09 -14.67 10.73
N LEU A 91 -6.29 -13.96 11.55
CA LEU A 91 -4.84 -14.00 11.37
C LEU A 91 -4.49 -15.47 11.17
N PRO A 92 -3.70 -15.87 10.15
CA PRO A 92 -3.26 -17.24 10.05
C PRO A 92 -2.48 -17.54 11.34
N ILE A 93 -3.16 -18.14 12.31
CA ILE A 93 -2.54 -18.75 13.47
C ILE A 93 -1.98 -20.04 12.89
N SER A 94 -0.79 -19.93 12.34
CA SER A 94 0.05 -21.08 12.08
C SER A 94 0.39 -21.67 13.44
N TYR A 95 0.01 -22.94 13.67
CA TYR A 95 0.43 -23.75 14.81
C TYR A 95 1.96 -23.81 14.93
#